data_AF-X1ISH3-F1
#
_entry.id   AF-X1ISH3-F1
#
_cell.length_a   1.000
_cell.length_b   1.000
_cell.length_c   1.000
_cell.angle_alpha   90.00
_cell.angle_beta   90.00
_cell.angle_gamma   90.00
#
_symmetry.space_group_name_H-M   'P 1'
#
loop_
_entity.id
_entity.type
_entity.pdbx_description
1 polymer ?
#
loop_
_entity_poly.entity_id
_entity_poly.type
_entity_poly.pdbx_seq_one_letter_code
_entity_poly.pdbx_strand_id
1 'polypeptide(L)' 'REQAIQRMVEDAEKKGANAIVSMRLATSMVMQNASEVLAYGTGVVLE' A
#
# COMPACT_ATOMS: atom_id res chain seq x y z
N ARG A 1 -2.82 -8.41 4.85
CA ARG A 1 -3.03 -6.95 4.99
C ARG A 1 -1.76 -6.24 5.43
N GLU A 2 -1.21 -6.55 6.61
CA GLU A 2 0.01 -5.91 7.14
C GLU A 2 1.17 -5.91 6.14
N GLN A 3 1.46 -7.08 5.55
CA GLN A 3 2.51 -7.25 4.55
C GLN A 3 2.30 -6.38 3.29
N ALA A 4 1.06 -6.12 2.87
CA ALA A 4 0.78 -5.27 1.71
C ALA A 4 1.08 -3.80 2.04
N ILE A 5 0.75 -3.36 3.25
CA ILE A 5 1.07 -2.01 3.75
C ILE A 5 2.59 -1.86 3.86
N GLN A 6 3.27 -2.83 4.46
CA GLN A 6 4.73 -2.78 4.62
C GLN A 6 5.44 -2.68 3.27
N ARG A 7 5.05 -3.49 2.28
CA ARG A 7 5.61 -3.40 0.91
C ARG A 7 5.37 -2.04 0.27
N MET A 8 4.21 -1.43 0.48
CA MET A 8 3.89 -0.09 -0.04
C MET A 8 4.75 0.98 0.65
N VAL A 9 4.97 0.88 1.96
CA VAL A 9 5.83 1.79 2.73
C VAL A 9 7.28 1.69 2.24
N GLU A 10 7.82 0.47 2.16
CA GLU A 10 9.20 0.24 1.68
C GLU A 10 9.41 0.78 0.25
N ASP A 11 8.43 0.65 -0.63
CA ASP A 11 8.48 1.21 -1.99
C ASP A 11 8.45 2.75 -1.97
N ALA A 12 7.61 3.35 -1.12
CA ALA A 12 7.55 4.80 -0.96
C ALA A 12 8.86 5.36 -0.39
N GLU A 13 9.45 4.71 0.62
CA GLU A 13 10.74 5.07 1.22
C GLU A 13 11.88 4.97 0.20
N LYS A 14 11.92 3.91 -0.61
CA LYS A 14 12.90 3.76 -1.70
C LYS A 14 12.79 4.86 -2.75
N LYS A 15 11.61 5.46 -2.90
CA LYS A 15 11.36 6.61 -3.79
C LYS A 15 11.61 7.96 -3.11
N GLY A 16 12.05 7.96 -1.84
CA GLY A 16 12.37 9.16 -1.07
C GLY A 16 11.15 9.86 -0.46
N ALA A 17 9.97 9.24 -0.46
CA ALA A 17 8.80 9.82 0.19
C ALA A 17 8.90 9.71 1.72
N ASN A 18 8.45 10.73 2.44
CA ASN A 18 8.37 10.74 3.91
C ASN A 18 6.94 10.59 4.44
N ALA A 19 5.94 10.62 3.56
CA ALA A 19 4.55 10.37 3.87
C ALA A 19 3.81 9.71 2.69
N ILE A 20 2.71 9.02 2.98
CA ILE A 20 1.80 8.46 1.98
C ILE A 20 0.40 9.05 2.20
N VAL A 21 -0.11 9.78 1.22
CA VAL A 21 -1.45 10.38 1.27
C VAL A 21 -2.43 9.61 0.41
N SER A 22 -3.73 9.79 0.67
CA SER A 22 -4.82 9.11 -0.05
C SER A 22 -4.68 7.59 -0.08
N MET A 23 -4.11 7.00 0.99
CA MET A 23 -3.93 5.56 1.11
C MET A 23 -5.28 4.84 1.11
N ARG A 24 -5.36 3.75 0.34
CA ARG A 24 -6.50 2.84 0.34
C ARG A 24 -6.04 1.40 0.41
N LEU A 25 -6.90 0.57 0.99
CA LEU A 25 -6.81 -0.87 0.92
C LEU A 25 -7.95 -1.39 0.06
N ALA A 26 -7.61 -2.17 -0.96
CA ALA A 26 -8.56 -2.90 -1.75
C ALA A 26 -8.43 -4.39 -1.43
N THR A 27 -9.56 -5.09 -1.46
CA THR A 27 -9.61 -6.55 -1.33
C THR A 27 -10.51 -7.09 -2.43
N SER A 28 -10.04 -8.11 -3.13
CA SER A 28 -10.77 -8.75 -4.22
C SER A 28 -10.81 -10.25 -4.00
N MET A 29 -11.98 -10.87 -4.15
CA MET A 29 -12.08 -12.33 -4.12
C MET A 29 -11.42 -12.91 -5.37
N VAL A 30 -10.50 -13.84 -5.19
CA VAL A 30 -9.77 -14.49 -6.30
C VAL A 30 -10.31 -15.91 -6.51
N MET A 31 -10.67 -16.60 -5.43
CA MET A 31 -11.28 -17.94 -5.45
C MET A 31 -12.20 -18.10 -4.22
N GLN A 32 -12.96 -19.21 -4.17
CA GLN A 32 -13.65 -19.57 -2.93
C GLN A 32 -12.65 -19.66 -1.78
N ASN A 33 -12.90 -18.90 -0.72
CA ASN A 33 -12.05 -18.77 0.46
C ASN A 33 -10.66 -18.15 0.23
N ALA A 34 -10.40 -17.54 -0.93
CA ALA A 34 -9.15 -16.82 -1.20
C ALA A 34 -9.43 -15.39 -1.67
N SER A 35 -8.71 -14.43 -1.10
CA SER A 35 -8.83 -13.02 -1.46
C SER A 35 -7.46 -12.37 -1.54
N GLU A 36 -7.29 -11.49 -2.52
CA GLU A 36 -6.12 -10.63 -2.67
C GLU A 36 -6.30 -9.37 -1.83
N VAL A 37 -5.20 -8.86 -1.26
CA VAL A 37 -5.17 -7.60 -0.52
C VAL A 37 -4.12 -6.69 -1.13
N LEU A 38 -4.56 -5.53 -1.63
CA LEU A 38 -3.72 -4.50 -2.23
C LEU A 38 -3.72 -3.23 -1.36
N ALA A 39 -2.54 -2.68 -1.11
CA ALA A 39 -2.36 -1.36 -0.50
C ALA A 39 -1.77 -0.41 -1.54
N TYR A 40 -2.36 0.77 -1.71
CA TYR A 40 -1.87 1.80 -2.62
C TYR A 40 -2.16 3.20 -2.08
N GLY A 41 -1.38 4.18 -2.55
CA GLY A 41 -1.49 5.58 -2.17
C GLY A 41 -0.48 6.44 -2.94
N THR A 42 -0.36 7.71 -2.58
CA THR A 42 0.59 8.65 -3.20
C THR A 42 1.70 8.97 -2.21
N GLY A 43 2.93 8.58 -2.53
CA GLY A 43 4.11 9.00 -1.77
C GLY A 43 4.40 10.48 -2.01
N VAL A 44 4.57 11.25 -0.92
CA VAL A 44 4.89 12.68 -0.95
C VAL A 44 6.09 12.98 -0.05
N VAL A 45 6.75 14.09 -0.32
CA VAL A 45 7.73 14.71 0.58
C VAL A 45 7.08 15.96 1.15
N LEU A 46 6.93 15.99 2.47
CA LEU A 46 6.50 17.18 3.21
C LEU A 46 7.74 17.97 3.63
N GLU A 47 7.70 19.29 3.43
CA GLU A 47 8.70 20.29 3.86
C GLU A 47 8.13 21.19 4.98
#